data_AF-A0A7R6WGV0-F1
#
_entry.id   AF-A0A7R6WGV0-F1
#
_cell.length_a   1.000
_cell.length_b   1.000
_cell.length_c   1.000
_cell.angle_alpha   90.00
_cell.angle_beta   90.00
_cell.angle_gamma   90.00
#
_symmetry.space_group_name_H-M   'P 1'
#
loop_
_entity.id
_entity.type
_entity.pdbx_description
1 polymer ?
#
loop_
_entity_poly.entity_id
_entity_poly.type
_entity_poly.pdbx_seq_one_letter_code
_entity_poly.pdbx_strand_id
1 'polypeptide(L)' 'MRAVMSSQRNKTDKADALGIAYIMRTGWFRQAYIKSESCYRTRLLLTHRRNLEAKFLDLETPSATR' A
#
# COMPACT_ATOMS: atom_id res chain seq x y z
N MET A 1 -14.99 2.42 -1.92
CA MET A 1 -13.99 2.10 -2.97
C MET A 1 -13.98 0.62 -3.33
N ARG A 2 -13.85 -0.29 -2.35
CA ARG A 2 -13.87 -1.75 -2.57
C ARG A 2 -15.06 -2.23 -3.42
N ALA A 3 -16.26 -1.68 -3.23
CA ALA A 3 -17.46 -2.04 -3.99
C ALA A 3 -17.49 -1.60 -5.48
N VAL A 4 -16.73 -0.54 -5.85
CA VAL A 4 -16.68 -0.04 -7.24
C VAL A 4 -15.72 -0.88 -8.08
N MET A 5 -14.62 -1.30 -7.48
CA MET A 5 -13.58 -2.10 -8.13
C MET A 5 -13.76 -3.60 -7.89
N SER A 6 -14.65 -4.04 -6.99
CA SER A 6 -14.93 -5.47 -6.75
C SER A 6 -15.63 -6.16 -7.92
N SER A 7 -16.25 -5.39 -8.84
CA SER A 7 -16.82 -5.93 -10.08
C SER A 7 -15.75 -6.29 -11.11
N GLN A 8 -14.52 -5.78 -10.95
CA GLN A 8 -13.39 -6.05 -11.84
C GLN A 8 -12.58 -7.22 -11.28
N ARG A 9 -12.98 -8.44 -11.64
CA ARG A 9 -12.36 -9.69 -11.17
C ARG A 9 -10.87 -9.81 -11.51
N ASN A 10 -10.44 -9.23 -12.63
CA ASN A 10 -9.07 -9.30 -13.13
C ASN A 10 -8.48 -7.89 -13.30
N LYS A 11 -7.25 -7.71 -12.85
CA LYS A 11 -6.50 -6.47 -13.03
C LYS A 11 -6.06 -6.35 -14.50
N THR A 12 -6.51 -5.30 -15.17
CA THR A 12 -6.06 -4.92 -16.52
C THR A 12 -6.05 -3.40 -16.62
N ASP A 13 -5.12 -2.82 -17.38
CA ASP A 13 -5.03 -1.36 -17.54
C ASP A 13 -6.35 -0.75 -18.02
N LYS A 14 -7.05 -1.46 -18.93
CA LYS A 14 -8.38 -1.08 -19.42
C LYS A 14 -9.43 -1.04 -18.30
N ALA A 15 -9.45 -2.05 -17.43
CA ALA A 15 -10.38 -2.09 -16.30
C ALA A 15 -10.06 -0.98 -15.30
N ASP A 16 -8.77 -0.74 -15.02
CA ASP A 16 -8.35 0.32 -14.10
C ASP A 16 -8.73 1.71 -14.58
N ALA A 17 -8.47 2.01 -15.86
CA ALA A 17 -8.87 3.26 -16.48
C ALA A 17 -10.38 3.48 -16.39
N LEU A 18 -11.17 2.43 -16.66
CA LEU A 18 -12.63 2.47 -16.51
C LEU A 18 -13.05 2.74 -15.06
N GLY A 19 -12.41 2.07 -14.10
CA GLY A 19 -12.69 2.23 -12.68
C GLY A 19 -12.39 3.64 -12.18
N ILE A 20 -11.24 4.19 -12.56
CA ILE A 20 -10.86 5.59 -12.27
C ILE A 20 -11.88 6.54 -12.89
N ALA A 21 -12.22 6.37 -14.16
CA ALA A 21 -13.18 7.24 -14.84
C ALA A 21 -14.57 7.20 -14.19
N TYR A 22 -15.02 6.04 -13.73
CA TYR A 22 -16.28 5.93 -12.99
C TYR A 22 -16.23 6.68 -11.66
N ILE A 23 -15.18 6.49 -10.86
CA ILE A 23 -14.99 7.18 -9.57
C ILE A 23 -14.99 8.71 -9.76
N MET A 24 -14.36 9.19 -10.83
CA MET A 24 -14.34 10.62 -11.16
C MET A 24 -15.74 11.13 -11.54
N ARG A 25 -16.45 10.41 -12.43
CA ARG A 25 -17.78 10.83 -12.93
C ARG A 25 -18.86 10.82 -11.85
N THR A 26 -18.86 9.86 -10.93
CA THR A 26 -19.90 9.75 -9.89
C THR A 26 -19.67 10.68 -8.71
N GLY A 27 -18.59 11.48 -8.71
CA GLY A 27 -18.23 12.34 -7.59
C GLY A 27 -17.73 11.56 -6.37
N TRP A 28 -17.37 10.29 -6.55
CA TRP A 28 -16.81 9.46 -5.47
C TRP A 28 -15.32 9.74 -5.22
N PHE A 29 -14.71 10.58 -6.05
CA PHE A 29 -13.38 11.13 -5.80
C PHE A 29 -13.44 12.33 -4.86
N ARG A 30 -12.52 12.35 -3.88
CA ARG A 30 -12.20 13.53 -3.07
C ARG A 30 -10.70 13.75 -3.12
N GLN A 31 -10.29 15.00 -3.34
CA GLN A 31 -8.87 15.36 -3.28
C GLN A 31 -8.29 15.02 -1.90
N ALA A 32 -7.15 14.34 -1.91
CA ALA A 32 -6.40 14.02 -0.72
C ALA A 32 -5.06 14.76 -0.73
N TYR A 33 -4.59 15.15 0.45
CA TYR A 33 -3.26 15.70 0.59
C TYR A 33 -2.21 14.59 0.46
N ILE A 34 -1.23 14.81 -0.42
CA ILE A 34 -0.10 13.90 -0.59
C ILE A 34 0.99 14.32 0.38
N LYS A 35 1.58 13.36 1.11
CA LYS A 35 2.68 13.64 2.02
C LYS A 35 3.89 14.15 1.25
N SER A 36 4.75 14.95 1.88
CA SER A 36 5.99 15.40 1.23
C SER A 36 6.97 14.24 1.06
N GLU A 37 7.91 14.38 0.11
CA GLU A 37 8.98 13.41 -0.11
C GLU A 37 9.76 13.10 1.18
N SER A 38 10.07 14.14 1.96
CA SER A 38 10.76 14.00 3.26
C SER A 38 10.02 13.04 4.20
N CYS A 39 8.69 13.17 4.32
CA CYS A 39 7.89 12.24 5.13
C CYS A 39 7.98 10.79 4.62
N TYR A 40 7.98 10.59 3.30
CA TYR A 40 8.15 9.26 2.71
C TYR A 40 9.53 8.68 3.04
N ARG A 41 10.59 9.48 2.90
CA ARG A 41 11.98 9.08 3.21
C ARG A 41 12.14 8.69 4.68
N THR A 42 11.63 9.49 5.61
CA THR A 42 11.68 9.16 7.04
C THR A 42 10.92 7.86 7.34
N ARG A 43 9.72 7.70 6.79
CA ARG A 43 8.94 6.46 6.99
C ARG A 43 9.66 5.24 6.42
N LEU A 44 10.27 5.37 5.25
CA LEU A 44 11.07 4.32 4.62
C LEU A 44 12.20 3.85 5.55
N LEU A 45 12.99 4.79 6.07
CA LEU A 45 14.10 4.48 6.99
C LEU A 45 13.60 3.80 8.28
N LEU A 46 12.52 4.29 8.88
CA LEU A 46 11.95 3.70 10.09
C LEU A 46 11.43 2.28 9.86
N THR A 47 10.81 2.02 8.69
CA THR A 47 10.36 0.67 8.30
C THR A 47 11.56 -0.26 8.10
N HIS A 48 12.60 0.19 7.39
CA HIS A 48 13.80 -0.64 7.19
C HIS A 48 14.52 -0.96 8.50
N ARG A 49 14.65 0.01 9.41
CA ARG A 49 15.25 -0.23 10.74
C ARG A 49 14.49 -1.34 11.48
N ARG A 50 13.16 -1.24 11.57
CA ARG A 50 12.33 -2.26 12.23
C ARG A 50 12.47 -3.64 11.58
N ASN A 51 12.54 -3.69 10.24
CA ASN A 51 12.72 -4.94 9.52
C ASN A 51 14.09 -5.58 9.80
N LEU A 52 15.14 -4.78 9.91
CA LEU A 52 16.48 -5.28 10.26
C LEU A 52 16.53 -5.76 11.71
N GLU A 53 15.91 -5.02 12.63
CA GLU A 53 15.80 -5.42 14.03
C GLU A 53 15.05 -6.74 14.20
N ALA A 54 13.92 -6.90 13.50
CA ALA A 54 13.17 -8.15 13.50
C ALA A 54 14.02 -9.32 12.98
N LYS A 55 14.71 -9.13 11.85
CA LYS A 55 15.61 -10.15 11.30
C LYS A 55 16.76 -10.50 12.24
N PHE A 56 17.32 -9.51 12.91
CA PHE A 56 18.41 -9.72 13.85
C PHE A 56 17.92 -10.53 15.06
N LEU A 57 16.76 -10.18 15.61
CA LEU A 57 16.12 -10.95 16.68
C LEU A 57 15.81 -12.39 16.24
N ASP A 58 15.31 -12.61 15.03
CA ASP A 58 15.05 -13.94 14.46
C ASP A 58 16.35 -14.78 14.35
N LEU A 59 17.50 -14.14 14.14
CA LEU A 59 18.80 -14.80 14.10
C LEU A 59 19.37 -15.07 15.50
N GLU A 60 19.22 -14.13 16.44
CA GLU A 60 19.71 -14.24 17.82
C GLU A 60 18.91 -15.22 18.66
N THR A 61 17.59 -15.24 18.46
CA THR A 61 16.68 -16.22 19.02
C THR A 61 16.22 -17.11 17.87
N PRO A 62 17.05 -18.09 17.43
CA PRO A 62 16.55 -19.08 16.50
C PRO A 62 15.37 -19.73 17.22
N SER A 63 14.16 -19.50 16.71
CA SER A 63 12.96 -20.06 17.30
C SER A 63 13.21 -21.56 17.48
N ALA A 64 13.36 -21.99 18.72
CA ALA A 64 13.27 -23.37 19.13
C ALA A 64 11.82 -23.79 18.89
N THR A 65 11.47 -24.07 17.63
CA THR A 65 10.27 -24.78 17.15
C THR A 65 10.18 -24.65 15.62
N ARG A 66 10.74 -25.64 14.92
CA ARG A 66 10.09 -26.25 13.77
C ARG A 66 10.28 -27.76 13.85
#